data_AF-A0A968E2F9-F1
#
_entry.id   AF-A0A968E2F9-F1
#
_cell.length_a   1.000
_cell.length_b   1.000
_cell.length_c   1.000
_cell.angle_alpha   90.00
_cell.angle_beta   90.00
_cell.angle_gamma   90.00
#
_symmetry.space_group_name_H-M   'P 1'
#
loop_
_entity.id
_entity.type
_entity.pdbx_description
1 polymer ?
#
loop_
_entity_poly.entity_id
_entity_poly.type
_entity_poly.pdbx_seq_one_letter_code
_entity_poly.pdbx_strand_id
1 'polypeptide(L)'
;TLAVTEPRAGNIGGGGFMVLHMEDGTTTSLDFRERAPEKATKDMFIKDGEYQPDLSRRSALASGVPGVVDGMIKALERYGNLPLETVIAPAIKLAQEGYKLTWLQAQDLNDKVD
;
A
#
# COMPACT_ATOMS: atom_id res chain seq x y z
N THR A 1 10.20 -3.69 -2.63
CA THR A 1 10.84 -4.42 -1.51
C THR A 1 9.99 -4.45 -0.25
N LEU A 2 9.59 -3.30 0.32
CA LEU A 2 8.78 -3.27 1.54
C LEU A 2 7.43 -4.01 1.43
N ALA A 3 6.81 -4.04 0.25
CA ALA A 3 5.62 -4.85 -0.02
C ALA A 3 5.81 -6.37 0.19
N VAL A 4 7.06 -6.83 0.32
CA VAL A 4 7.42 -8.21 0.64
C VAL A 4 7.95 -8.29 2.06
N THR A 5 8.89 -7.41 2.42
CA THR A 5 9.64 -7.54 3.67
C THR A 5 8.99 -6.87 4.87
N GLU A 6 8.02 -5.99 4.69
CA GLU A 6 7.34 -5.26 5.79
C GLU A 6 5.81 -5.28 5.59
N PRO A 7 5.18 -6.47 5.65
CA PRO A 7 3.78 -6.65 5.23
C PRO A 7 2.76 -5.94 6.13
N ARG A 8 3.16 -5.44 7.30
CA ARG A 8 2.29 -4.63 8.18
C ARG A 8 1.89 -3.30 7.54
N ALA A 9 2.72 -2.76 6.65
CA ALA A 9 2.51 -1.44 6.04
C ALA A 9 2.96 -1.37 4.59
N GLY A 10 4.12 -1.93 4.25
CA GLY A 10 4.55 -2.07 2.87
C GLY A 10 3.56 -2.92 2.09
N ASN A 11 3.08 -2.43 0.95
CA ASN A 11 1.93 -3.05 0.29
C ASN A 11 1.95 -2.90 -1.24
N ILE A 12 1.18 -3.76 -1.90
CA ILE A 12 0.65 -3.58 -3.26
C ILE A 12 -0.89 -3.40 -3.26
N GLY A 13 -1.52 -3.56 -2.10
CA GLY A 13 -2.98 -3.58 -1.92
C GLY A 13 -3.56 -2.33 -1.25
N GLY A 14 -2.76 -1.28 -1.08
CA GLY A 14 -3.19 0.00 -0.50
C GLY A 14 -2.75 1.19 -1.36
N GLY A 15 -2.38 2.29 -0.72
CA GLY A 15 -2.03 3.55 -1.37
C GLY A 15 -1.05 4.39 -0.55
N GLY A 16 -0.88 5.64 -0.96
CA GLY A 16 0.01 6.57 -0.27
C GLY A 16 0.28 7.86 -1.05
N PHE A 17 1.37 8.52 -0.67
CA PHE A 17 1.83 9.75 -1.28
C PHE A 17 3.34 9.69 -1.49
N MET A 18 3.82 10.40 -2.49
CA MET A 18 5.24 10.66 -2.71
C MET A 18 5.45 12.16 -2.85
N VAL A 19 6.43 12.70 -2.14
CA VAL A 19 6.88 14.09 -2.31
C VAL A 19 8.29 14.03 -2.86
N LEU A 20 8.52 14.78 -3.94
CA LEU A 20 9.75 14.76 -4.71
C LEU A 20 10.33 16.17 -4.76
N HIS A 21 11.64 16.25 -4.55
CA HIS A 21 12.43 17.44 -4.80
C HIS A 21 13.56 17.05 -5.77
N MET A 22 13.56 17.65 -6.94
CA MET A 22 14.45 17.33 -8.04
C MET A 22 15.70 18.22 -8.00
N GLU A 23 16.78 17.77 -8.61
CA GLU A 23 18.06 18.51 -8.66
C GLU A 23 17.92 19.88 -9.35
N ASP A 24 17.01 20.02 -10.32
CA ASP A 24 16.73 21.29 -11.01
C ASP A 24 15.92 22.29 -10.14
N GLY A 25 15.63 21.94 -8.89
CA GLY A 25 14.86 22.74 -7.94
C GLY A 25 13.34 22.51 -8.01
N THR A 26 12.84 21.70 -8.95
CA THR A 26 11.42 21.37 -9.04
C THR A 26 10.96 20.59 -7.83
N THR A 27 9.83 21.01 -7.23
CA THR A 27 9.18 20.29 -6.13
C THR A 27 7.78 19.87 -6.56
N THR A 28 7.45 18.60 -6.39
CA THR A 28 6.14 18.05 -6.77
C THR A 28 5.70 16.97 -5.78
N SER A 29 4.43 16.60 -5.87
CA SER A 29 3.89 15.44 -5.19
C SER A 29 3.14 14.52 -6.15
N LEU A 30 3.01 13.26 -5.76
CA LEU A 30 2.17 12.28 -6.39
C LEU A 30 1.24 11.69 -5.33
N ASP A 31 -0.06 11.85 -5.57
CA ASP A 31 -1.12 11.23 -4.79
C ASP A 31 -1.55 9.93 -5.48
N PHE A 32 -1.35 8.82 -4.78
CA PHE A 32 -1.83 7.49 -5.16
C PHE A 32 -2.58 6.86 -3.99
N ARG A 33 -3.35 7.69 -3.27
CA ARG A 33 -4.26 7.26 -2.22
C ARG A 33 -5.34 6.35 -2.80
N GLU A 34 -5.78 5.39 -2.00
CA GLU A 34 -6.91 4.56 -2.36
C GLU A 34 -8.16 5.40 -2.61
N ARG A 35 -8.98 4.98 -3.57
CA ARG A 35 -10.28 5.61 -3.84
C ARG A 35 -11.41 4.72 -3.35
N ALA A 36 -12.48 5.32 -2.84
CA ALA A 36 -13.70 4.59 -2.56
C ALA A 36 -14.19 3.90 -3.86
N PRO A 37 -14.58 2.61 -3.82
CA PRO A 37 -15.16 1.93 -4.98
C PRO A 37 -16.41 2.66 -5.50
N GLU A 38 -16.75 2.51 -6.78
CA GLU A 38 -17.90 3.21 -7.38
C GLU A 38 -19.25 2.91 -6.70
N LYS A 39 -19.38 1.72 -6.11
CA LYS A 39 -20.58 1.30 -5.37
C LYS A 39 -20.56 1.73 -3.90
N ALA A 40 -19.53 2.44 -3.45
CA ALA A 40 -19.47 2.95 -2.09
C ALA A 40 -20.55 4.02 -1.89
N THR A 41 -21.24 3.95 -0.77
CA THR A 41 -22.28 4.91 -0.39
C THR A 41 -21.99 5.48 0.99
N LYS A 42 -22.49 6.69 1.26
CA LYS A 42 -22.29 7.39 2.53
C LYS A 42 -22.54 6.52 3.77
N ASP A 43 -23.60 5.71 3.75
CA ASP A 43 -24.07 4.95 4.91
C ASP A 43 -23.71 3.45 4.84
N MET A 44 -22.76 3.03 3.99
CA MET A 44 -22.44 1.61 3.75
C MET A 44 -21.90 0.84 4.97
N PHE A 45 -21.55 1.57 6.05
CA PHE A 45 -21.06 1.01 7.32
C PHE A 45 -22.07 1.18 8.47
N ILE A 46 -23.30 1.58 8.20
CA ILE A 46 -24.35 1.78 9.20
C ILE A 46 -25.37 0.64 9.08
N LYS A 47 -25.78 0.09 10.22
CA LYS A 47 -26.91 -0.85 10.34
C LYS A 47 -27.81 -0.39 11.46
N ASP A 48 -29.12 -0.35 11.21
CA ASP A 48 -30.14 0.05 12.19
C ASP A 48 -29.87 1.42 12.86
N GLY A 49 -29.25 2.35 12.11
CA GLY A 49 -28.88 3.68 12.58
C GLY A 49 -27.55 3.75 13.34
N GLU A 50 -26.87 2.62 13.56
CA GLU A 50 -25.63 2.53 14.32
C GLU A 50 -24.43 2.16 13.45
N TYR A 51 -23.29 2.80 13.71
CA TYR A 51 -22.03 2.51 13.03
C TYR A 51 -21.49 1.13 13.39
N GLN A 52 -21.07 0.38 12.36
CA GLN A 52 -20.55 -0.97 12.48
C GLN A 52 -19.03 -1.00 12.22
N PRO A 53 -18.18 -0.97 13.27
CA PRO A 53 -16.74 -0.79 13.11
C PRO A 53 -16.04 -1.95 12.37
N ASP A 54 -16.53 -3.18 12.50
CA ASP A 54 -15.90 -4.31 11.81
C ASP A 54 -16.15 -4.27 10.30
N LEU A 55 -17.22 -3.62 9.82
CA LEU A 55 -17.44 -3.47 8.39
C LEU A 55 -16.36 -2.59 7.74
N SER A 56 -15.90 -1.54 8.42
CA SER A 56 -14.90 -0.61 7.91
C SER A 56 -13.45 -1.00 8.27
N ARG A 57 -13.24 -2.04 9.09
CA ARG A 57 -11.90 -2.46 9.56
C ARG A 57 -11.53 -3.90 9.24
N ARG A 58 -12.50 -4.83 9.32
CA ARG A 58 -12.27 -6.28 9.29
C ARG A 58 -13.12 -7.00 8.23
N SER A 59 -13.66 -6.27 7.26
CA SER A 59 -14.43 -6.84 6.16
C SER A 59 -13.86 -6.42 4.79
N ALA A 60 -14.25 -7.10 3.72
CA ALA A 60 -13.88 -6.70 2.36
C ALA A 60 -14.35 -5.29 1.98
N LEU A 61 -15.38 -4.76 2.66
CA LEU A 61 -15.87 -3.39 2.46
C LEU A 61 -14.88 -2.33 3.00
N ALA A 62 -13.93 -2.72 3.84
CA ALA A 62 -12.92 -1.83 4.42
C ALA A 62 -11.87 -1.38 3.39
N SER A 63 -11.76 -2.07 2.25
CA SER A 63 -10.74 -1.82 1.24
C SER A 63 -11.21 -0.76 0.23
N GLY A 64 -10.40 0.29 0.05
CA GLY A 64 -10.46 1.14 -1.13
C GLY A 64 -9.81 0.48 -2.34
N VAL A 65 -10.00 1.05 -3.53
CA VAL A 65 -9.31 0.62 -4.76
C VAL A 65 -7.81 0.95 -4.60
N PRO A 66 -6.91 -0.04 -4.62
CA PRO A 66 -5.47 0.19 -4.39
C PRO A 66 -4.85 1.10 -5.45
N GLY A 67 -3.99 2.02 -5.01
CA GLY A 67 -3.32 3.01 -5.88
C GLY A 67 -1.81 2.83 -6.00
N VAL A 68 -1.16 2.11 -5.08
CA VAL A 68 0.31 2.09 -4.98
C VAL A 68 1.04 1.59 -6.22
N VAL A 69 0.51 0.58 -6.92
CA VAL A 69 1.17 0.04 -8.14
C VAL A 69 1.14 1.09 -9.26
N ASP A 70 -0.01 1.70 -9.51
CA ASP A 70 -0.16 2.79 -10.49
C ASP A 70 0.72 3.99 -10.12
N GLY A 71 0.74 4.38 -8.85
CA GLY A 71 1.57 5.46 -8.34
C GLY A 71 3.07 5.23 -8.55
N MET A 72 3.56 4.04 -8.20
CA MET A 72 4.99 3.70 -8.35
C MET A 72 5.41 3.59 -9.80
N ILE A 73 4.56 3.05 -10.69
CA ILE A 73 4.83 3.01 -12.14
C ILE A 73 4.89 4.44 -12.70
N LYS A 74 3.90 5.30 -12.40
CA LYS A 74 3.90 6.70 -12.84
C LYS A 74 5.11 7.49 -12.33
N ALA A 75 5.52 7.25 -11.08
CA ALA A 75 6.71 7.88 -10.53
C ALA A 75 7.97 7.44 -11.28
N LEU A 76 8.11 6.13 -11.56
CA LEU A 76 9.24 5.58 -12.30
C LEU A 76 9.26 6.10 -13.75
N GLU A 77 8.13 6.12 -14.44
CA GLU A 77 8.01 6.60 -15.82
C GLU A 77 8.37 8.09 -15.97
N ARG A 78 8.01 8.91 -14.98
CA ARG A 78 8.19 10.37 -15.04
C ARG A 78 9.55 10.83 -14.49
N TYR A 79 10.04 10.18 -13.45
CA TYR A 79 11.17 10.67 -12.66
C TYR A 79 12.30 9.64 -12.49
N GLY A 80 12.08 8.39 -12.90
CA GLY A 80 13.07 7.33 -12.86
C GLY A 80 13.92 7.24 -14.13
N ASN A 81 14.98 6.45 -14.05
CA ASN A 81 15.91 6.20 -15.16
C ASN A 81 16.28 4.72 -15.33
N LEU A 82 15.62 3.82 -14.58
CA LEU A 82 15.82 2.38 -14.65
C LEU A 82 14.56 1.68 -15.16
N PRO A 83 14.70 0.57 -15.89
CA PRO A 83 13.55 -0.24 -16.30
C PRO A 83 12.78 -0.82 -15.09
N LEU A 84 11.46 -1.01 -15.24
CA LEU A 84 10.60 -1.55 -14.19
C LEU A 84 11.10 -2.92 -13.70
N GLU A 85 11.48 -3.79 -14.63
CA GLU A 85 12.01 -5.12 -14.34
C GLU A 85 13.25 -5.07 -13.45
N THR A 86 14.06 -4.01 -13.57
CA THR A 86 15.27 -3.83 -12.77
C THR A 86 14.92 -3.44 -11.34
N VAL A 87 14.03 -2.46 -11.16
CA VAL A 87 13.69 -1.94 -9.82
C VAL A 87 12.78 -2.89 -9.04
N ILE A 88 11.99 -3.73 -9.71
CA ILE A 88 11.12 -4.72 -9.05
C ILE A 88 11.84 -6.04 -8.72
N ALA A 89 12.90 -6.39 -9.47
CA ALA A 89 13.61 -7.66 -9.33
C ALA A 89 14.03 -8.00 -7.88
N PRO A 90 14.55 -7.07 -7.05
CA PRO A 90 14.89 -7.39 -5.67
C PRO A 90 13.69 -7.85 -4.83
N ALA A 91 12.52 -7.24 -5.05
CA ALA A 91 11.30 -7.63 -4.35
C ALA A 91 10.82 -9.03 -4.79
N ILE A 92 10.86 -9.31 -6.10
CA ILE A 92 10.51 -10.63 -6.65
C ILE A 92 11.40 -11.70 -6.04
N LYS A 93 12.72 -11.48 -6.03
CA LYS A 93 13.69 -12.42 -5.46
C LYS A 93 13.36 -12.74 -3.99
N LEU A 94 13.13 -11.71 -3.17
CA LEU A 94 12.79 -11.88 -1.75
C LEU A 94 11.47 -12.62 -1.55
N ALA A 95 10.48 -12.41 -2.43
CA ALA A 95 9.20 -13.11 -2.35
C ALA A 95 9.33 -14.60 -2.75
N GLN A 96 10.18 -14.92 -3.72
CA GLN A 96 10.40 -16.28 -4.22
C GLN A 96 11.31 -17.11 -3.32
N GLU A 97 12.43 -16.53 -2.89
CA GLU A 97 13.46 -17.22 -2.11
C GLU A 97 13.24 -17.10 -0.60
N GLY A 98 12.39 -16.16 -0.18
CA GLY A 98 12.15 -15.83 1.22
C GLY A 98 13.23 -14.95 1.83
N TYR A 99 13.02 -14.59 3.09
CA TYR A 99 13.95 -13.80 3.90
C TYR A 99 13.78 -14.16 5.38
N LYS A 100 14.78 -13.82 6.21
CA LYS A 100 14.70 -14.06 7.66
C LYS A 100 13.82 -13.00 8.31
N LEU A 101 12.87 -13.42 9.12
CA LEU A 101 12.08 -12.51 9.95
C LEU A 101 12.97 -11.77 10.94
N THR A 102 12.70 -10.49 11.13
CA THR A 102 13.26 -9.73 12.25
C THR A 102 12.57 -10.12 13.55
N TRP A 103 13.17 -9.78 14.68
CA TRP A 103 12.54 -9.98 15.99
C TRP A 103 11.18 -9.27 16.07
N LEU A 104 11.10 -8.03 15.58
CA LEU A 104 9.86 -7.25 15.58
C LEU A 104 8.79 -7.91 14.71
N GLN A 105 9.13 -8.34 13.50
CA GLN A 105 8.17 -9.02 12.62
C GLN A 105 7.66 -10.34 13.21
N ALA A 106 8.54 -11.10 13.86
CA ALA A 106 8.14 -12.31 14.58
C ALA A 106 7.21 -11.98 15.75
N GLN A 107 7.46 -10.89 16.48
CA GLN A 107 6.56 -10.42 17.52
C GLN A 107 5.20 -10.04 16.93
N ASP A 108 5.15 -9.20 15.90
CA ASP A 108 3.89 -8.73 15.31
C ASP A 108 3.02 -9.86 14.74
N LEU A 109 3.65 -10.89 14.17
CA LEU A 109 2.94 -12.05 13.62
C LEU A 109 2.40 -12.99 14.73
N ASN A 110 3.06 -13.01 15.89
CA ASN A 110 2.64 -13.82 17.04
C ASN A 110 1.65 -13.07 17.94
N ASP A 111 1.73 -11.75 17.99
CA ASP A 111 0.79 -10.92 18.72
C ASP A 111 -0.59 -11.08 18.08
N LYS A 112 -1.51 -11.69 18.83
CA LYS A 112 -2.92 -11.77 18.44
C LYS A 112 -3.46 -10.35 18.42
N VAL A 113 -3.66 -9.80 17.23
CA VAL A 113 -4.47 -8.60 17.05
C VAL A 113 -5.93 -9.05 17.18
N ASP A 114 -6.45 -9.02 18.41
CA ASP A 114 -7.88 -9.16 18.70
C ASP A 114 -8.68 -8.03 18.05
#